data_AF-A0A3B7MQI9-F1
#
_entry.id   AF-A0A3B7MQI9-F1
#
_cell.length_a   1.000
_cell.length_b   1.000
_cell.length_c   1.000
_cell.angle_alpha   90.00
_cell.angle_beta   90.00
_cell.angle_gamma   90.00
#
_symmetry.space_group_name_H-M   'P 1'
#
loop_
_entity.id
_entity.type
_entity.pdbx_description
1 polymer ?
#
loop_
_entity_poly.entity_id
_entity_poly.type
_entity_poly.pdbx_seq_one_letter_code
_entity_poly.pdbx_strand_id
1 'polypeptide(L)'
;MKSLSIFVLAITLLAATVTNIFEDLSVTEDDAKENVIASFGGGFISTSYEVIKKAKSLPDELQVAGTRQLIRFAKEYSKTSDFQKKYTKWRNERLGYKKKKLGIPNPMKMIDNAIDKQLNKADDEKRFPADAKELIKQRLKEFLTISATVDFDAKLNGSMFANPAYEAKDGQWKMCFRAGKSVVEAAREEAQAWLKELE
;
A
#
# COMPACT_ATOMS: atom_id res chain seq x y z
N MET A 1 -4.73 -16.42 53.67
CA MET A 1 -5.00 -17.13 52.39
C MET A 1 -4.78 -16.14 51.26
N LYS A 2 -3.72 -16.37 50.48
CA LYS A 2 -3.21 -15.54 49.40
C LYS A 2 -3.73 -16.16 48.09
N SER A 3 -4.70 -15.56 47.42
CA SER A 3 -5.15 -16.03 46.10
C SER A 3 -6.07 -15.04 45.37
N LEU A 4 -5.85 -13.71 45.52
CA LEU A 4 -6.60 -12.70 44.76
C LEU A 4 -5.73 -11.78 43.88
N SER A 5 -4.46 -12.15 43.62
CA SER A 5 -3.51 -11.25 42.95
C SER A 5 -2.96 -11.75 41.60
N ILE A 6 -3.39 -12.91 41.11
CA ILE A 6 -2.89 -13.48 39.83
C ILE A 6 -3.79 -13.12 38.64
N PHE A 7 -5.09 -12.90 38.85
CA PHE A 7 -6.01 -12.57 37.76
C PHE A 7 -5.95 -11.09 37.30
N VAL A 8 -5.54 -10.16 38.16
CA VAL A 8 -5.38 -8.75 37.76
C VAL A 8 -4.09 -8.52 36.98
N LEU A 9 -3.03 -9.31 37.23
CA LEU A 9 -1.77 -9.22 36.48
C LEU A 9 -1.90 -9.76 35.05
N ALA A 10 -2.74 -10.78 34.84
CA ALA A 10 -3.02 -11.33 33.51
C ALA A 10 -3.87 -10.37 32.65
N ILE A 11 -4.77 -9.60 33.27
CA ILE A 11 -5.59 -8.59 32.57
C ILE A 11 -4.75 -7.33 32.25
N THR A 12 -3.80 -6.94 33.11
CA THR A 12 -2.85 -5.86 32.76
C THR A 12 -1.80 -6.30 31.73
N LEU A 13 -1.43 -7.59 31.68
CA LEU A 13 -0.59 -8.12 30.59
C LEU A 13 -1.35 -8.26 29.26
N LEU A 14 -2.65 -8.55 29.26
CA LEU A 14 -3.47 -8.54 28.04
C LEU A 14 -3.67 -7.11 27.50
N ALA A 15 -3.76 -6.10 28.35
CA ALA A 15 -3.75 -4.70 27.94
C ALA A 15 -2.40 -4.23 27.35
N ALA A 16 -1.31 -4.94 27.64
CA ALA A 16 0.02 -4.68 27.07
C ALA A 16 0.26 -5.36 25.70
N THR A 17 -0.74 -6.07 25.14
CA THR A 17 -0.61 -6.77 23.85
C THR A 17 -1.32 -6.08 22.69
N VAL A 18 -1.85 -4.87 22.88
CA VAL A 18 -2.28 -4.04 21.74
C VAL A 18 -1.06 -3.30 21.21
N THR A 19 -0.14 -4.02 20.57
CA THR A 19 0.94 -3.39 19.80
C THR A 19 0.31 -2.50 18.74
N ASN A 20 0.42 -1.20 18.92
CA ASN A 20 0.05 -0.22 17.91
C ASN A 20 1.22 -0.13 16.93
N ILE A 21 1.13 -0.80 15.77
CA ILE A 21 2.22 -0.81 14.78
C ILE A 21 2.65 0.61 14.38
N PHE A 22 1.76 1.60 14.47
CA PHE A 22 2.10 2.99 14.20
C PHE A 22 3.07 3.57 15.23
N GLU A 23 2.94 3.21 16.51
CA GLU A 23 3.88 3.63 17.56
C GLU A 23 5.23 2.93 17.38
N ASP A 24 5.21 1.61 17.13
CA ASP A 24 6.41 0.80 16.90
C ASP A 24 7.21 1.27 15.67
N LEU A 25 6.51 1.69 14.62
CA LEU A 25 7.12 2.28 13.42
C LEU A 25 7.41 3.78 13.57
N SER A 26 6.87 4.41 14.62
CA SER A 26 6.85 5.87 14.84
C SER A 26 6.30 6.64 13.64
N VAL A 27 5.16 6.19 13.14
CA VAL A 27 4.37 6.77 12.05
C VAL A 27 3.10 7.34 12.65
N THR A 28 2.75 8.59 12.31
CA THR A 28 1.47 9.16 12.75
C THR A 28 0.31 8.59 11.92
N GLU A 29 -0.92 8.67 12.46
CA GLU A 29 -2.10 8.24 11.70
C GLU A 29 -2.26 9.06 10.40
N ASP A 30 -1.95 10.36 10.43
CA ASP A 30 -2.04 11.22 9.25
C ASP A 30 -0.98 10.84 8.20
N ASP A 31 0.26 10.57 8.62
CA ASP A 31 1.30 10.06 7.72
C ASP A 31 0.89 8.71 7.12
N ALA A 32 0.27 7.84 7.91
CA ALA A 32 -0.23 6.56 7.43
C ALA A 32 -1.33 6.74 6.36
N LYS A 33 -2.27 7.68 6.56
CA LYS A 33 -3.30 8.02 5.56
C LYS A 33 -2.69 8.52 4.26
N GLU A 34 -1.73 9.44 4.33
CA GLU A 34 -1.04 9.96 3.15
C GLU A 34 -0.27 8.86 2.42
N ASN A 35 0.42 7.98 3.18
CA ASN A 35 1.14 6.84 2.61
C ASN A 35 0.19 5.85 1.93
N VAL A 36 -1.02 5.62 2.46
CA VAL A 36 -2.02 4.77 1.80
C VAL A 36 -2.44 5.35 0.44
N ILE A 37 -2.74 6.65 0.38
CA ILE A 37 -3.11 7.33 -0.88
C ILE A 37 -1.95 7.25 -1.89
N ALA A 38 -0.74 7.62 -1.45
CA ALA A 38 0.44 7.60 -2.29
C ALA A 38 0.77 6.17 -2.78
N SER A 39 0.57 5.16 -1.94
CA SER A 39 0.89 3.77 -2.28
C SER A 39 -0.09 3.19 -3.30
N PHE A 40 -1.40 3.36 -3.10
CA PHE A 40 -2.38 2.91 -4.09
C PHE A 40 -2.25 3.67 -5.40
N GLY A 41 -2.07 4.99 -5.32
CA GLY A 41 -1.90 5.84 -6.48
C GLY A 41 -0.63 5.49 -7.27
N GLY A 42 0.51 5.41 -6.60
CA GLY A 42 1.81 5.12 -7.19
C GLY A 42 1.99 3.67 -7.65
N GLY A 43 1.25 2.73 -7.06
CA GLY A 43 1.42 1.30 -7.32
C GLY A 43 2.64 0.69 -6.65
N PHE A 44 3.26 1.38 -5.69
CA PHE A 44 4.39 0.90 -4.88
C PHE A 44 4.21 1.40 -3.45
N ILE A 45 4.81 0.71 -2.47
CA ILE A 45 4.74 1.15 -1.07
C ILE A 45 5.52 2.47 -0.93
N SER A 46 4.81 3.53 -0.54
CA SER A 46 5.40 4.82 -0.17
C SER A 46 5.64 4.83 1.34
N THR A 47 6.90 4.69 1.74
CA THR A 47 7.30 4.76 3.15
C THR A 47 8.76 5.18 3.27
N SER A 48 9.17 5.63 4.47
CA SER A 48 10.55 6.06 4.71
C SER A 48 11.48 4.87 4.96
N TYR A 49 12.78 5.09 4.71
CA TYR A 49 13.81 4.10 5.02
C TYR A 49 13.83 3.71 6.50
N GLU A 50 13.61 4.67 7.41
CA GLU A 50 13.58 4.41 8.85
C GLU A 50 12.41 3.51 9.26
N VAL A 51 11.24 3.68 8.63
CA VAL A 51 10.09 2.79 8.85
C VAL A 51 10.41 1.37 8.38
N ILE A 52 11.02 1.21 7.20
CA ILE A 52 11.44 -0.11 6.69
C ILE A 52 12.45 -0.76 7.63
N LYS A 53 13.44 0.02 8.10
CA LYS A 53 14.48 -0.46 9.01
C LYS A 53 13.88 -0.93 10.33
N LYS A 54 12.96 -0.16 10.91
CA LYS A 54 12.23 -0.54 12.13
C LYS A 54 11.40 -1.80 11.92
N ALA A 55 10.58 -1.83 10.87
CA ALA A 55 9.75 -2.99 10.52
C ALA A 55 10.59 -4.28 10.43
N LYS A 56 11.75 -4.22 9.75
CA LYS A 56 12.68 -5.35 9.63
C LYS A 56 13.36 -5.78 10.92
N SER A 57 13.47 -4.87 11.89
CA SER A 57 14.07 -5.18 13.20
C SER A 57 13.10 -5.85 14.17
N LEU A 58 11.80 -5.84 13.85
CA LEU A 58 10.78 -6.49 14.67
C LEU A 58 10.90 -8.03 14.59
N PRO A 59 10.55 -8.76 15.65
CA PRO A 59 10.31 -10.20 15.59
C PRO A 59 9.32 -10.57 14.48
N ASP A 60 9.48 -11.76 13.88
CA ASP A 60 8.64 -12.23 12.77
C ASP A 60 7.13 -12.18 13.09
N GLU A 61 6.75 -12.58 14.31
CA GLU A 61 5.36 -12.50 14.79
C GLU A 61 4.80 -11.07 14.75
N LEU A 62 5.61 -10.08 15.16
CA LEU A 62 5.23 -8.67 15.12
C LEU A 62 5.23 -8.10 13.69
N GLN A 63 6.10 -8.59 12.81
CA GLN A 63 6.05 -8.23 11.39
C GLN A 63 4.75 -8.71 10.74
N VAL A 64 4.34 -9.95 11.03
CA VAL A 64 3.07 -10.53 10.54
C VAL A 64 1.88 -9.78 11.11
N ALA A 65 1.82 -9.59 12.43
CA ALA A 65 0.72 -8.86 13.08
C ALA A 65 0.62 -7.41 12.57
N GLY A 66 1.75 -6.71 12.49
CA GLY A 66 1.84 -5.35 11.98
C GLY A 66 1.38 -5.25 10.51
N THR A 67 1.77 -6.20 9.67
CA THR A 67 1.32 -6.26 8.26
C THR A 67 -0.19 -6.38 8.16
N ARG A 68 -0.81 -7.27 8.93
CA ARG A 68 -2.27 -7.39 8.97
C ARG A 68 -2.93 -6.10 9.47
N GLN A 69 -2.38 -5.49 10.51
CA GLN A 69 -2.90 -4.23 11.05
C GLN A 69 -2.83 -3.09 10.02
N LEU A 70 -1.72 -2.95 9.29
CA LEU A 70 -1.55 -1.95 8.24
C LEU A 70 -2.52 -2.16 7.07
N ILE A 71 -2.73 -3.41 6.63
CA ILE A 71 -3.69 -3.73 5.56
C ILE A 71 -5.12 -3.44 6.02
N ARG A 72 -5.49 -3.83 7.25
CA ARG A 72 -6.80 -3.52 7.83
C ARG A 72 -7.00 -2.01 7.95
N PHE A 73 -5.99 -1.27 8.38
CA PHE A 73 -6.04 0.19 8.41
C PHE A 73 -6.28 0.77 7.01
N ALA A 74 -5.52 0.35 6.00
CA ALA A 74 -5.70 0.80 4.63
C ALA A 74 -7.12 0.48 4.11
N LYS A 75 -7.64 -0.71 4.45
CA LYS A 75 -9.00 -1.14 4.13
C LYS A 75 -10.04 -0.23 4.78
N GLU A 76 -9.99 -0.04 6.09
CA GLU A 76 -10.96 0.79 6.80
C GLU A 76 -10.87 2.26 6.38
N TYR A 77 -9.66 2.79 6.18
CA TYR A 77 -9.47 4.14 5.68
C TYR A 77 -10.06 4.32 4.28
N SER A 78 -9.92 3.34 3.39
CA SER A 78 -10.46 3.41 2.02
C SER A 78 -11.98 3.57 1.92
N LYS A 79 -12.70 3.16 2.97
CA LYS A 79 -14.16 3.29 3.09
C LYS A 79 -14.60 4.71 3.49
N THR A 80 -13.67 5.56 3.93
CA THR A 80 -13.99 6.89 4.46
C THR A 80 -14.20 7.92 3.36
N SER A 81 -15.02 8.94 3.65
CA SER A 81 -15.17 10.10 2.75
C SER A 81 -13.89 10.93 2.63
N ASP A 82 -13.03 10.91 3.65
CA ASP A 82 -11.72 11.57 3.61
C ASP A 82 -10.81 10.95 2.54
N PHE A 83 -10.69 9.61 2.53
CA PHE A 83 -9.94 8.90 1.50
C PHE A 83 -10.42 9.24 0.09
N GLN A 84 -11.74 9.22 -0.15
CA GLN A 84 -12.31 9.53 -1.47
C GLN A 84 -11.96 10.96 -1.92
N LYS A 85 -12.00 11.93 -1.00
CA LYS A 85 -11.59 13.31 -1.28
C LYS A 85 -10.11 13.42 -1.61
N LYS A 86 -9.25 12.80 -0.79
CA LYS A 86 -7.78 12.83 -0.99
C LYS A 86 -7.38 12.10 -2.26
N TYR A 87 -8.01 10.96 -2.56
CA TYR A 87 -7.77 10.23 -3.80
C TYR A 87 -8.15 11.07 -5.02
N THR A 88 -9.34 11.68 -5.01
CA THR A 88 -9.79 12.55 -6.11
C THR A 88 -8.80 13.70 -6.35
N LYS A 89 -8.32 14.32 -5.26
CA LYS A 89 -7.30 15.38 -5.33
C LYS A 89 -6.00 14.85 -5.94
N TRP A 90 -5.46 13.77 -5.39
CA TRP A 90 -4.23 13.12 -5.86
C TRP A 90 -4.31 12.74 -7.35
N ARG A 91 -5.43 12.12 -7.75
CA ARG A 91 -5.70 11.73 -9.14
C ARG A 91 -5.70 12.94 -10.06
N ASN A 92 -6.40 14.01 -9.68
CA ASN A 92 -6.48 15.22 -10.49
C ASN A 92 -5.13 15.90 -10.67
N GLU A 93 -4.32 15.94 -9.60
CA GLU A 93 -2.94 16.44 -9.66
C GLU A 93 -2.08 15.57 -10.59
N ARG A 94 -2.22 14.24 -10.51
CA ARG A 94 -1.46 13.29 -11.34
C ARG A 94 -1.80 13.38 -12.83
N LEU A 95 -3.06 13.60 -13.15
CA LEU A 95 -3.56 13.78 -14.53
C LEU A 95 -3.34 15.21 -15.05
N GLY A 96 -2.71 16.09 -14.26
CA GLY A 96 -2.42 17.46 -14.68
C GLY A 96 -3.68 18.30 -14.91
N TYR A 97 -4.79 18.02 -14.22
CA TYR A 97 -5.98 18.88 -14.24
C TYR A 97 -5.62 20.25 -13.64
N LYS A 98 -5.21 21.18 -14.49
CA LYS A 98 -4.99 22.58 -14.12
C LYS A 98 -6.32 23.31 -14.14
N LYS A 99 -6.62 24.06 -13.06
CA LYS A 99 -7.73 25.01 -13.02
C LYS A 99 -7.55 26.00 -14.19
N LYS A 100 -8.52 26.07 -15.11
CA LYS A 100 -8.45 26.95 -16.30
C LYS A 100 -8.18 28.39 -15.86
N LYS A 101 -7.04 28.97 -16.28
CA LYS A 101 -6.86 30.43 -16.29
C LYS A 101 -7.74 30.98 -17.43
N LEU A 102 -8.67 31.88 -17.11
CA LEU A 102 -9.59 32.47 -18.08
C LEU A 102 -8.80 33.38 -19.04
N GLY A 103 -8.56 32.92 -20.25
CA GLY A 103 -7.91 33.66 -21.34
C GLY A 103 -8.52 33.25 -22.68
N ILE A 104 -8.48 34.14 -23.67
CA ILE A 104 -9.11 33.96 -24.98
C ILE A 104 -8.45 32.76 -25.71
N PRO A 105 -9.17 31.67 -26.02
CA PRO A 105 -8.57 30.46 -26.60
C PRO A 105 -8.41 30.53 -28.13
N ASN A 106 -7.27 30.06 -28.64
CA ASN A 106 -7.00 29.88 -30.08
C ASN A 106 -7.66 28.58 -30.60
N PRO A 107 -8.48 28.63 -31.67
CA PRO A 107 -9.25 27.47 -32.18
C PRO A 107 -8.39 26.29 -32.68
N MET A 108 -7.22 26.52 -33.28
CA MET A 108 -6.36 25.42 -33.75
C MET A 108 -5.77 24.64 -32.57
N LYS A 109 -5.34 25.36 -31.52
CA LYS A 109 -4.95 24.75 -30.24
C LYS A 109 -6.11 24.03 -29.56
N MET A 110 -7.37 24.39 -29.82
CA MET A 110 -8.51 23.68 -29.22
C MET A 110 -8.73 22.30 -29.84
N ILE A 111 -8.43 22.13 -31.13
CA ILE A 111 -8.56 20.85 -31.84
C ILE A 111 -7.43 19.90 -31.42
N ASP A 112 -6.17 20.34 -31.41
CA ASP A 112 -5.03 19.54 -30.96
C ASP A 112 -5.21 19.10 -29.49
N ASN A 113 -5.60 20.04 -28.61
CA ASN A 113 -5.90 19.72 -27.22
C ASN A 113 -7.10 18.79 -27.05
N ALA A 114 -8.08 18.79 -27.96
CA ALA A 114 -9.22 17.89 -27.90
C ALA A 114 -8.82 16.47 -28.31
N ILE A 115 -7.99 16.31 -29.34
CA ILE A 115 -7.46 15.04 -29.82
C ILE A 115 -6.52 14.42 -28.78
N ASP A 116 -5.55 15.17 -28.27
CA ASP A 116 -4.63 14.71 -27.21
C ASP A 116 -5.36 14.35 -25.92
N LYS A 117 -6.40 15.11 -25.56
CA LYS A 117 -7.23 14.83 -24.39
C LYS A 117 -8.07 13.56 -24.58
N GLN A 118 -8.49 13.24 -25.79
CA GLN A 118 -9.30 12.05 -26.06
C GLN A 118 -8.43 10.78 -26.13
N LEU A 119 -7.22 10.86 -26.71
CA LEU A 119 -6.27 9.75 -26.75
C LEU A 119 -5.73 9.37 -25.37
N ASN A 120 -5.39 10.35 -24.52
CA ASN A 120 -4.88 10.06 -23.17
C ASN A 120 -5.96 9.61 -22.18
N LYS A 121 -7.25 9.91 -22.42
CA LYS A 121 -8.31 9.65 -21.44
C LYS A 121 -8.51 8.16 -21.12
N ALA A 122 -8.45 7.28 -22.12
CA ALA A 122 -8.66 5.85 -21.90
C ALA A 122 -7.50 5.24 -21.09
N ASP A 123 -6.26 5.63 -21.40
CA ASP A 123 -5.07 5.21 -20.66
C ASP A 123 -5.02 5.81 -19.25
N ASP A 124 -5.47 7.06 -19.09
CA ASP A 124 -5.59 7.73 -17.79
C ASP A 124 -6.62 7.04 -16.89
N GLU A 125 -7.80 6.71 -17.42
CA GLU A 125 -8.82 5.96 -16.67
C GLU A 125 -8.35 4.53 -16.33
N LYS A 126 -7.56 3.91 -17.21
CA LYS A 126 -6.98 2.59 -16.93
C LYS A 126 -5.90 2.64 -15.86
N ARG A 127 -5.08 3.69 -15.83
CA ARG A 127 -3.97 3.84 -14.87
C ARG A 127 -4.45 4.37 -13.52
N PHE A 128 -5.41 5.29 -13.55
CA PHE A 128 -5.97 5.98 -12.40
C PHE A 128 -7.51 6.08 -12.57
N PRO A 129 -8.25 4.99 -12.28
CA PRO A 129 -9.72 4.98 -12.41
C PRO A 129 -10.39 6.12 -11.63
N ALA A 130 -11.47 6.70 -12.14
CA ALA A 130 -12.22 7.69 -11.37
C ALA A 130 -12.76 7.13 -10.03
N ASP A 131 -13.12 5.85 -10.00
CA ASP A 131 -13.52 5.14 -8.79
C ASP A 131 -12.30 4.57 -8.06
N ALA A 132 -12.06 5.04 -6.83
CA ALA A 132 -10.96 4.56 -6.00
C ALA A 132 -11.07 3.07 -5.69
N LYS A 133 -12.30 2.52 -5.65
CA LYS A 133 -12.54 1.08 -5.45
C LYS A 133 -11.89 0.25 -6.55
N GLU A 134 -11.99 0.70 -7.80
CA GLU A 134 -11.40 0.01 -8.94
C GLU A 134 -9.88 0.08 -8.93
N LEU A 135 -9.30 1.21 -8.51
CA LEU A 135 -7.85 1.30 -8.29
C LEU A 135 -7.38 0.30 -7.21
N ILE A 136 -8.08 0.23 -6.08
CA ILE A 136 -7.73 -0.70 -5.00
C ILE A 136 -7.78 -2.15 -5.49
N LYS A 137 -8.86 -2.55 -6.18
CA LYS A 137 -8.96 -3.88 -6.79
C LYS A 137 -7.79 -4.19 -7.70
N GLN A 138 -7.40 -3.23 -8.55
CA GLN A 138 -6.25 -3.38 -9.44
C GLN A 138 -4.97 -3.64 -8.63
N ARG A 139 -4.68 -2.83 -7.61
CA ARG A 139 -3.46 -2.97 -6.80
C ARG A 139 -3.40 -4.28 -6.02
N LEU A 140 -4.52 -4.72 -5.47
CA LEU A 140 -4.60 -6.01 -4.78
C LEU A 140 -4.33 -7.18 -5.75
N LYS A 141 -4.89 -7.14 -6.97
CA LYS A 141 -4.65 -8.16 -8.01
C LYS A 141 -3.20 -8.16 -8.48
N GLU A 142 -2.61 -7.00 -8.70
CA GLU A 142 -1.18 -6.86 -9.06
C GLU A 142 -0.28 -7.46 -7.97
N PHE A 143 -0.54 -7.12 -6.70
CA PHE A 143 0.20 -7.67 -5.56
C PHE A 143 0.09 -9.21 -5.49
N LEU A 144 -1.12 -9.76 -5.60
CA LEU A 144 -1.32 -11.22 -5.57
C LEU A 144 -0.59 -11.91 -6.74
N THR A 145 -0.60 -11.30 -7.93
CA THR A 145 0.06 -11.84 -9.11
C THR A 145 1.58 -11.85 -8.94
N ILE A 146 2.17 -10.72 -8.56
CA ILE A 146 3.62 -10.59 -8.39
C ILE A 146 4.09 -11.52 -7.27
N SER A 147 3.44 -11.42 -6.11
CA SER A 147 3.85 -12.17 -4.94
C SER A 147 3.80 -13.66 -5.20
N ALA A 148 2.79 -14.19 -5.89
CA ALA A 148 2.66 -15.63 -6.18
C ALA A 148 3.88 -16.25 -6.87
N THR A 149 4.69 -15.45 -7.57
CA THR A 149 5.90 -15.91 -8.29
C THR A 149 7.19 -15.79 -7.49
N VAL A 150 7.11 -15.36 -6.22
CA VAL A 150 8.29 -15.15 -5.38
C VAL A 150 8.82 -16.48 -4.87
N ASP A 151 10.10 -16.73 -5.17
CA ASP A 151 10.87 -17.83 -4.63
C ASP A 151 11.59 -17.34 -3.35
N PHE A 152 11.06 -17.74 -2.19
CA PHE A 152 11.61 -17.35 -0.89
C PHE A 152 12.87 -18.16 -0.50
N ASP A 153 13.20 -19.21 -1.25
CA ASP A 153 14.43 -19.98 -1.06
C ASP A 153 15.60 -19.45 -1.93
N ALA A 154 15.36 -18.35 -2.66
CA ALA A 154 16.36 -17.71 -3.49
C ALA A 154 17.59 -17.27 -2.68
N LYS A 155 18.78 -17.59 -3.20
CA LYS A 155 20.06 -17.26 -2.55
C LYS A 155 20.54 -15.86 -2.90
N LEU A 156 21.10 -15.17 -1.91
CA LEU A 156 21.78 -13.89 -2.08
C LEU A 156 23.30 -14.07 -2.10
N ASN A 157 23.98 -13.24 -2.89
CA ASN A 157 25.41 -12.99 -2.81
C ASN A 157 25.61 -11.54 -2.38
N GLY A 158 25.82 -11.32 -1.08
CA GLY A 158 25.78 -9.98 -0.49
C GLY A 158 24.35 -9.40 -0.55
N SER A 159 24.19 -8.23 -1.19
CA SER A 159 22.89 -7.56 -1.35
C SER A 159 22.13 -7.93 -2.64
N MET A 160 22.78 -8.68 -3.54
CA MET A 160 22.26 -9.09 -4.85
C MET A 160 21.80 -10.54 -4.83
N PHE A 161 20.88 -10.91 -5.72
CA PHE A 161 20.49 -12.29 -5.95
C PHE A 161 21.60 -13.04 -6.68
N ALA A 162 21.93 -14.25 -6.21
CA ALA A 162 22.92 -15.11 -6.86
C ALA A 162 22.44 -15.58 -8.25
N ASN A 163 21.13 -15.68 -8.46
CA ASN A 163 20.52 -15.97 -9.75
C ASN A 163 20.32 -14.68 -10.56
N PRO A 164 20.96 -14.51 -11.73
CA PRO A 164 20.79 -13.32 -12.58
C PRO A 164 19.33 -13.08 -13.01
N ALA A 165 18.54 -14.13 -13.20
CA ALA A 165 17.12 -13.99 -13.56
C ALA A 165 16.30 -13.39 -12.41
N TYR A 166 16.67 -13.66 -11.15
CA TYR A 166 16.05 -13.05 -9.97
C TYR A 166 16.54 -11.63 -9.74
N GLU A 167 17.82 -11.36 -10.03
CA GLU A 167 18.35 -10.00 -10.01
C GLU A 167 17.71 -9.12 -11.10
N ALA A 168 17.25 -9.69 -12.21
CA ALA A 168 16.52 -8.96 -13.25
C ALA A 168 15.02 -8.77 -12.95
N LYS A 169 14.47 -9.36 -11.87
CA LYS A 169 13.05 -9.20 -11.49
C LYS A 169 12.73 -7.76 -11.11
N ASP A 170 11.43 -7.44 -11.18
CA ASP A 170 10.91 -6.14 -10.79
C ASP A 170 11.16 -5.83 -9.31
N GLY A 171 11.14 -4.53 -8.98
CA GLY A 171 11.39 -4.07 -7.61
C GLY A 171 10.38 -4.61 -6.60
N GLN A 172 9.12 -4.84 -6.99
CA GLN A 172 8.07 -5.32 -6.09
C GLN A 172 8.24 -6.79 -5.75
N TRP A 173 8.64 -7.62 -6.71
CA TRP A 173 9.03 -9.01 -6.48
C TRP A 173 10.18 -9.08 -5.48
N LYS A 174 11.22 -8.26 -5.67
CA LYS A 174 12.36 -8.19 -4.74
C LYS A 174 11.97 -7.66 -3.36
N MET A 175 11.00 -6.74 -3.28
CA MET A 175 10.46 -6.28 -1.99
C MET A 175 9.70 -7.38 -1.28
N CYS A 176 8.85 -8.14 -1.98
CA CYS A 176 8.15 -9.29 -1.42
C CYS A 176 9.16 -10.32 -0.88
N PHE A 177 10.19 -10.68 -1.65
CA PHE A 177 11.26 -11.56 -1.17
C PHE A 177 11.91 -11.02 0.12
N ARG A 178 12.26 -9.74 0.15
CA ARG A 178 12.91 -9.09 1.30
C ARG A 178 12.01 -8.88 2.51
N ALA A 179 10.69 -8.93 2.34
CA ALA A 179 9.72 -8.89 3.43
C ALA A 179 9.61 -10.25 4.14
N GLY A 180 9.97 -11.34 3.46
CA GLY A 180 9.92 -12.69 4.01
C GLY A 180 8.59 -13.40 3.75
N LYS A 181 8.63 -14.73 3.82
CA LYS A 181 7.51 -15.61 3.43
C LYS A 181 6.28 -15.42 4.31
N SER A 182 6.46 -15.47 5.63
CA SER A 182 5.40 -15.32 6.65
C SER A 182 4.59 -14.03 6.46
N VAL A 183 5.30 -12.91 6.28
CA VAL A 183 4.74 -11.58 6.06
C VAL A 183 3.95 -11.52 4.75
N VAL A 184 4.51 -12.04 3.65
CA VAL A 184 3.85 -12.03 2.34
C VAL A 184 2.63 -12.94 2.33
N GLU A 185 2.69 -14.11 2.97
CA GLU A 185 1.54 -15.01 3.08
C GLU A 185 0.39 -14.35 3.85
N ALA A 186 0.68 -13.72 4.99
CA ALA A 186 -0.31 -12.95 5.74
C ALA A 186 -0.91 -11.80 4.90
N ALA A 187 -0.08 -11.09 4.15
CA ALA A 187 -0.55 -10.04 3.25
C ALA A 187 -1.43 -10.58 2.11
N ARG A 188 -1.11 -11.74 1.53
CA ARG A 188 -1.92 -12.39 0.49
C ARG A 188 -3.30 -12.77 1.03
N GLU A 189 -3.37 -13.34 2.23
CA GLU A 189 -4.65 -13.69 2.87
C GLU A 189 -5.56 -12.46 3.04
N GLU A 190 -5.04 -11.38 3.62
CA GLU A 190 -5.81 -10.16 3.83
C GLU A 190 -6.19 -9.50 2.49
N ALA A 191 -5.30 -9.54 1.47
CA ALA A 191 -5.59 -9.01 0.14
C ALA A 191 -6.68 -9.82 -0.59
N GLN A 192 -6.66 -11.15 -0.49
CA GLN A 192 -7.71 -12.02 -1.04
C GLN A 192 -9.04 -11.80 -0.34
N ALA A 193 -9.04 -11.69 1.00
CA ALA A 193 -10.24 -11.40 1.77
C ALA A 193 -10.81 -10.03 1.38
N TRP A 194 -9.96 -9.01 1.28
CA TRP A 194 -10.38 -7.67 0.87
C TRP A 194 -10.93 -7.66 -0.56
N LEU A 195 -10.29 -8.34 -1.52
CA LEU A 195 -10.83 -8.42 -2.89
C LEU A 195 -12.25 -8.98 -2.93
N LYS A 196 -12.55 -10.03 -2.15
CA LYS A 196 -13.90 -10.60 -2.05
C LYS A 196 -14.92 -9.60 -1.49
N GLU A 197 -14.52 -8.74 -0.55
CA GLU A 197 -15.39 -7.66 -0.04
C GLU A 197 -15.64 -6.55 -1.07
N LEU A 198 -14.79 -6.43 -2.09
CA LEU A 198 -14.90 -5.42 -3.14
C LEU A 198 -15.65 -5.92 -4.38
N GLU A 199 -15.86 -7.22 -4.53
CA GLU A 199 -16.73 -7.78 -5.59
C GLU A 199 -18.17 -7.28 -5.43
#